data_AF-A0A1G3QT43-F1
#
_entry.id   AF-A0A1G3QT43-F1
#
_cell.length_a   1.000
_cell.length_b   1.000
_cell.length_c   1.000
_cell.angle_alpha   90.00
_cell.angle_beta   90.00
_cell.angle_gamma   90.00
#
_symmetry.space_group_name_H-M   'P 1'
#
loop_
_entity.id
_entity.type
_entity.pdbx_description
1 polymer ?
#
loop_
_entity_poly.entity_id
_entity_poly.type
_entity_poly.pdbx_seq_one_letter_code
_entity_poly.pdbx_strand_id
1 'polypeptide(L)'
;MDAAGKALLSNRHPVWKIMFLSDYKTLMMSNRKLAVRAVSLTLILALYFIGWHYTSLVFNGSYSVIDVSAQFMARVFWYLSLSVIISSLICAVLMILKKRIMRKIFIGAVMILFSGSEIIRIFDWGALYFGGNHIDGNFWAHAFYADGLVYLVTKQALVLYAAAGLFFGAIYFILKQLSSLTNHEGRL
;
A
#
# COMPACT_ATOMS: atom_id res chain seq x y z
N MET A 1 19.04 22.77 54.28
CA MET A 1 18.70 22.40 52.89
C MET A 1 17.87 23.52 52.31
N ASP A 2 18.58 24.38 51.61
CA ASP A 2 18.26 25.78 51.42
C ASP A 2 17.45 25.89 50.13
N ALA A 3 16.61 26.92 49.98
CA ALA A 3 15.78 27.10 48.80
C ALA A 3 16.57 27.05 47.47
N ALA A 4 17.86 27.43 47.52
CA ALA A 4 18.81 27.33 46.40
C ALA A 4 19.13 25.88 45.97
N GLY A 5 19.16 24.92 46.91
CA GLY A 5 19.41 23.51 46.62
C GLY A 5 18.23 22.80 45.93
N LYS A 6 17.00 23.27 46.18
CA LYS A 6 15.79 22.76 45.50
C LYS A 6 15.65 23.32 44.07
N ALA A 7 16.06 24.56 43.82
CA ALA A 7 16.04 25.15 42.48
C ALA A 7 17.07 24.50 41.52
N LEU A 8 18.21 24.05 42.04
CA LEU A 8 19.24 23.36 41.24
C LEU A 8 18.84 21.93 40.83
N LEU A 9 17.89 21.31 41.54
CA LEU A 9 17.34 20.00 41.19
C LEU A 9 16.12 20.08 40.28
N SER A 10 15.40 21.22 40.23
CA SER A 10 14.25 21.39 39.33
C SER A 10 14.63 21.78 37.90
N ASN A 11 15.89 22.21 37.67
CA ASN A 11 16.41 22.61 36.36
C ASN A 11 17.28 21.54 35.67
N ARG A 12 17.30 20.31 36.20
CA ARG A 12 17.82 19.17 35.43
C ARG A 12 16.83 18.85 34.33
N HIS A 13 16.96 19.53 33.19
CA HIS A 13 16.43 19.03 31.93
C HIS A 13 16.80 17.54 31.87
N PRO A 14 15.82 16.64 31.66
CA PRO A 14 16.07 15.22 31.77
C PRO A 14 17.09 14.82 30.69
N VAL A 15 18.35 14.66 31.09
CA VAL A 15 19.48 14.29 30.22
C VAL A 15 19.13 13.01 29.44
N TRP A 16 18.34 12.13 30.04
CA TRP A 16 17.78 10.95 29.39
C TRP A 16 16.80 11.26 28.24
N LYS A 17 15.97 12.32 28.30
CA LYS A 17 15.15 12.75 27.15
C LYS A 17 16.02 13.32 26.03
N ILE A 18 17.09 14.05 26.37
CA ILE A 18 18.01 14.62 25.37
C ILE A 18 18.81 13.50 24.69
N MET A 19 19.33 12.51 25.45
CA MET A 19 19.96 11.31 24.91
C MET A 19 19.00 10.47 24.06
N PHE A 20 17.77 10.24 24.55
CA PHE A 20 16.78 9.46 23.80
C PHE A 20 16.39 10.15 22.49
N LEU A 21 16.23 11.47 22.48
CA LEU A 21 15.97 12.26 21.28
C LEU A 21 17.17 12.33 20.34
N SER A 22 18.40 12.40 20.85
CA SER A 22 19.61 12.37 20.02
C SER A 22 19.80 11.00 19.38
N ASP A 23 19.60 9.91 20.13
CA ASP A 23 19.72 8.55 19.63
C ASP A 23 18.60 8.25 18.63
N TYR A 24 17.36 8.68 18.92
CA TYR A 24 16.24 8.59 17.99
C TYR A 24 16.50 9.38 16.71
N LYS A 25 16.99 10.62 16.80
CA LYS A 25 17.32 11.46 15.64
C LYS A 25 18.46 10.85 14.81
N THR A 26 19.46 10.28 15.45
CA THR A 26 20.60 9.64 14.79
C THR A 26 20.16 8.34 14.10
N LEU A 27 19.31 7.54 14.75
CA LEU A 27 18.68 6.35 14.18
C LEU A 27 17.75 6.68 13.00
N MET A 28 16.93 7.73 13.14
CA MET A 28 16.07 8.26 12.07
C MET A 28 16.88 8.78 10.90
N MET A 29 18.00 9.47 11.15
CA MET A 29 18.87 9.99 10.09
C MET A 29 19.63 8.88 9.38
N SER A 30 20.10 7.86 10.11
CA SER A 30 20.68 6.62 9.57
C SER A 30 19.70 5.93 8.62
N ASN A 31 18.44 5.82 9.04
CA ASN A 31 17.43 5.00 8.35
C ASN A 31 16.44 5.83 7.55
N ARG A 32 16.71 7.13 7.32
CA ARG A 32 15.78 8.07 6.68
C ARG A 32 15.35 7.58 5.30
N LYS A 33 16.30 7.06 4.51
CA LYS A 33 16.02 6.53 3.17
C LYS A 33 15.09 5.31 3.25
N LEU A 34 15.31 4.42 4.22
CA LEU A 34 14.46 3.25 4.43
C LEU A 34 13.04 3.67 4.82
N ALA A 35 12.91 4.57 5.80
CA ALA A 35 11.62 5.08 6.28
C ALA A 35 10.84 5.77 5.15
N VAL A 36 11.48 6.62 4.36
CA VAL A 36 10.84 7.30 3.21
C VAL A 36 10.32 6.28 2.19
N ARG A 37 11.10 5.23 1.89
CA ARG A 37 10.66 4.19 0.94
C ARG A 37 9.54 3.31 1.50
N ALA A 38 9.55 3.00 2.80
CA ALA A 38 8.47 2.28 3.45
C ALA A 38 7.16 3.10 3.44
N VAL A 39 7.24 4.40 3.75
CA VAL A 39 6.09 5.32 3.64
C VAL A 39 5.60 5.44 2.20
N SER A 40 6.51 5.52 1.23
CA SER A 40 6.16 5.56 -0.20
C SER A 40 5.41 4.30 -0.63
N LEU A 41 5.85 3.12 -0.16
CA LEU A 41 5.17 1.86 -0.43
C LEU A 41 3.75 1.88 0.17
N THR A 42 3.60 2.28 1.42
CA THR A 42 2.29 2.43 2.07
C THR A 42 1.37 3.35 1.29
N LEU A 43 1.88 4.50 0.85
CA LEU A 43 1.09 5.49 0.11
C LEU A 43 0.62 4.93 -1.24
N ILE A 44 1.51 4.29 -2.01
CA ILE A 44 1.18 3.70 -3.30
C ILE A 44 0.16 2.57 -3.17
N LEU A 45 0.30 1.73 -2.14
CA LEU A 45 -0.70 0.70 -1.83
C LEU A 45 -2.05 1.30 -1.49
N ALA A 46 -2.08 2.32 -0.63
CA ALA A 46 -3.32 2.98 -0.24
C ALA A 46 -4.01 3.63 -1.44
N LEU A 47 -3.26 4.37 -2.27
CA LEU A 47 -3.77 4.99 -3.48
C LEU A 47 -4.32 3.97 -4.46
N TYR A 48 -3.66 2.82 -4.61
CA TYR A 48 -4.13 1.74 -5.46
C TYR A 48 -5.46 1.14 -4.95
N PHE A 49 -5.57 0.80 -3.66
CA PHE A 49 -6.80 0.24 -3.11
C PHE A 49 -7.97 1.25 -3.08
N ILE A 50 -7.70 2.49 -2.67
CA ILE A 50 -8.70 3.56 -2.63
C ILE A 50 -9.15 3.90 -4.06
N GLY A 51 -8.18 4.04 -4.98
CA GLY A 51 -8.45 4.31 -6.39
C GLY A 51 -9.31 3.22 -7.01
N TRP A 52 -9.02 1.94 -6.74
CA TRP A 52 -9.87 0.83 -7.16
C TRP A 52 -11.31 0.99 -6.68
N HIS A 53 -11.56 1.12 -5.38
CA HIS A 53 -12.93 1.28 -4.86
C HIS A 53 -13.63 2.53 -5.38
N TYR A 54 -12.90 3.63 -5.53
CA TYR A 54 -13.42 4.85 -6.12
C TYR A 54 -13.88 4.64 -7.57
N THR A 55 -13.06 3.97 -8.40
CA THR A 55 -13.44 3.66 -9.78
C THR A 55 -14.65 2.74 -9.87
N SER A 56 -14.81 1.80 -8.93
CA SER A 56 -16.00 0.94 -8.86
C SER A 56 -17.28 1.75 -8.58
N LEU A 57 -17.23 2.75 -7.69
CA LEU A 57 -18.36 3.65 -7.45
C LEU A 57 -18.70 4.49 -8.69
N VAL A 58 -17.69 5.03 -9.36
CA VAL A 58 -17.86 5.84 -10.58
C VAL A 58 -18.45 5.01 -11.72
N PHE A 59 -18.03 3.76 -11.89
CA PHE A 59 -18.55 2.89 -12.96
C PHE A 59 -19.92 2.29 -12.67
N ASN A 60 -20.25 2.05 -11.40
CA ASN A 60 -21.59 1.57 -11.03
C ASN A 60 -22.67 2.60 -11.40
N GLY A 61 -22.41 3.89 -11.14
CA GLY A 61 -23.33 4.97 -11.51
C GLY A 61 -24.65 5.01 -10.72
N SER A 62 -25.00 3.97 -9.98
CA SER A 62 -26.25 3.88 -9.19
C SER A 62 -26.25 4.76 -7.93
N TYR A 63 -25.08 5.07 -7.38
CA TYR A 63 -24.91 5.91 -6.20
C TYR A 63 -23.74 6.86 -6.40
N SER A 64 -23.86 8.10 -5.94
CA SER A 64 -22.74 9.02 -5.91
C SER A 64 -21.84 8.75 -4.70
N VAL A 65 -20.58 9.20 -4.77
CA VAL A 65 -19.65 9.11 -3.63
C VAL A 65 -20.16 9.86 -2.39
N ILE A 66 -21.01 10.87 -2.59
CA ILE A 66 -21.63 11.63 -1.50
C ILE A 66 -22.66 10.74 -0.78
N ASP A 67 -23.46 9.98 -1.53
CA ASP A 67 -24.51 9.11 -0.99
C ASP A 67 -23.94 7.99 -0.10
N VAL A 68 -22.75 7.50 -0.43
CA VAL A 68 -22.05 6.44 0.32
C VAL A 68 -20.82 6.95 1.07
N SER A 69 -20.74 8.26 1.33
CA SER A 69 -19.53 8.91 1.84
C SER A 69 -19.04 8.32 3.17
N ALA A 70 -19.95 8.03 4.10
CA ALA A 70 -19.59 7.43 5.39
C ALA A 70 -18.97 6.02 5.23
N GLN A 71 -19.59 5.16 4.41
CA GLN A 71 -19.09 3.82 4.13
C GLN A 71 -17.77 3.87 3.34
N PHE A 72 -17.67 4.78 2.38
CA PHE A 72 -16.45 5.00 1.61
C PHE A 72 -15.30 5.46 2.50
N MET A 73 -15.53 6.42 3.41
CA MET A 73 -14.51 6.87 4.36
C MET A 73 -14.07 5.76 5.30
N ALA A 74 -15.00 4.93 5.80
CA ALA A 74 -14.65 3.75 6.60
C ALA A 74 -13.74 2.79 5.82
N ARG A 75 -14.03 2.56 4.53
CA ARG A 75 -13.17 1.75 3.63
C ARG A 75 -11.82 2.40 3.39
N VAL A 76 -11.74 3.72 3.23
CA VAL A 76 -10.48 4.47 3.09
C VAL A 76 -9.59 4.25 4.32
N PHE A 77 -10.13 4.40 5.54
CA PHE A 77 -9.39 4.14 6.78
C PHE A 77 -8.92 2.69 6.89
N TRP A 78 -9.77 1.74 6.47
CA TRP A 78 -9.41 0.33 6.39
C TRP A 78 -8.23 0.10 5.43
N TYR A 79 -8.26 0.70 4.23
CA TYR A 79 -7.18 0.56 3.25
C TYR A 79 -5.88 1.22 3.68
N LEU A 80 -5.94 2.37 4.36
CA LEU A 80 -4.76 3.00 4.96
C LEU A 80 -4.12 2.07 6.00
N SER A 81 -4.93 1.53 6.91
CA SER A 81 -4.47 0.59 7.94
C SER A 81 -3.86 -0.68 7.34
N LEU A 82 -4.55 -1.28 6.37
CA LEU A 82 -4.09 -2.47 5.67
C LEU A 82 -2.78 -2.21 4.91
N SER A 83 -2.65 -1.05 4.27
CA SER A 83 -1.44 -0.67 3.54
C SER A 83 -0.24 -0.50 4.48
N VAL A 84 -0.46 0.07 5.67
CA VAL A 84 0.57 0.14 6.72
C VAL A 84 1.00 -1.26 7.16
N ILE A 85 0.05 -2.16 7.41
CA ILE A 85 0.34 -3.54 7.83
C ILE A 85 1.15 -4.27 6.74
N ILE A 86 0.67 -4.25 5.49
CA ILE A 86 1.34 -4.92 4.36
C ILE A 86 2.75 -4.37 4.16
N SER A 87 2.89 -3.04 4.09
CA SER A 87 4.19 -2.39 3.92
C SER A 87 5.16 -2.74 5.05
N SER A 88 4.67 -2.76 6.30
CA SER A 88 5.48 -3.12 7.48
C SER A 88 5.93 -4.59 7.43
N LEU A 89 5.04 -5.52 7.07
CA LEU A 89 5.38 -6.94 6.92
C LEU A 89 6.42 -7.15 5.81
N ILE A 90 6.24 -6.50 4.66
CA ILE A 90 7.21 -6.55 3.55
C ILE A 90 8.57 -6.04 4.02
N CYS A 91 8.62 -4.92 4.73
CA CYS A 91 9.86 -4.36 5.26
C CYS A 91 10.51 -5.32 6.26
N ALA A 92 9.74 -5.89 7.20
CA ALA A 92 10.22 -6.86 8.18
C ALA A 92 10.84 -8.10 7.52
N VAL A 93 10.14 -8.68 6.54
CA VAL A 93 10.65 -9.84 5.79
C VAL A 93 11.92 -9.49 5.02
N LEU A 94 11.96 -8.33 4.35
CA LEU A 94 13.17 -7.88 3.65
C LEU A 94 14.36 -7.67 4.59
N MET A 95 14.15 -7.23 5.83
CA MET A 95 15.21 -7.13 6.84
C MET A 95 15.72 -8.52 7.29
N ILE A 96 14.82 -9.49 7.45
CA ILE A 96 15.15 -10.86 7.89
C ILE A 96 15.91 -11.64 6.80
N LEU A 97 15.51 -11.50 5.54
CA LEU A 97 16.09 -12.26 4.44
C LEU A 97 17.52 -11.80 4.16
N LYS A 98 18.55 -12.58 4.52
CA LYS A 98 19.96 -12.18 4.28
C LYS A 98 20.45 -12.43 2.85
N LYS A 99 19.92 -13.45 2.16
CA LYS A 99 20.38 -13.85 0.82
C LYS A 99 19.73 -13.01 -0.27
N ARG A 100 20.53 -12.47 -1.21
CA ARG A 100 20.06 -11.67 -2.35
C ARG A 100 19.03 -12.41 -3.22
N ILE A 101 19.21 -13.72 -3.42
CA ILE A 101 18.29 -14.53 -4.23
C ILE A 101 16.92 -14.67 -3.55
N MET A 102 16.88 -14.92 -2.24
CA MET A 102 15.63 -15.04 -1.48
C MET A 102 14.82 -13.74 -1.50
N ARG A 103 15.51 -12.59 -1.41
CA ARG A 103 14.87 -11.27 -1.55
C ARG A 103 14.23 -11.07 -2.92
N LYS A 104 14.90 -11.49 -4.00
CA LYS A 104 14.33 -11.41 -5.36
C LYS A 104 13.09 -12.30 -5.50
N ILE A 105 13.16 -13.53 -4.98
CA ILE A 105 12.03 -14.47 -4.98
C ILE A 105 10.86 -13.87 -4.19
N PHE A 106 11.12 -13.31 -3.01
CA PHE A 106 10.11 -12.65 -2.19
C PHE A 106 9.44 -11.48 -2.90
N ILE A 107 10.22 -10.57 -3.51
CA ILE A 107 9.67 -9.47 -4.31
C ILE A 107 8.82 -10.02 -5.46
N GLY A 108 9.30 -11.05 -6.15
CA GLY A 108 8.55 -11.72 -7.21
C GLY A 108 7.21 -12.28 -6.70
N ALA A 109 7.21 -12.95 -5.54
CA ALA A 109 6.00 -13.48 -4.92
C ALA A 109 5.01 -12.37 -4.54
N VAL A 110 5.49 -11.27 -3.96
CA VAL A 110 4.65 -10.09 -3.68
C VAL A 110 4.04 -9.54 -4.96
N MET A 111 4.83 -9.38 -6.02
CA MET A 111 4.32 -8.90 -7.31
C MET A 111 3.30 -9.86 -7.93
N ILE A 112 3.51 -11.18 -7.84
CA ILE A 112 2.55 -12.19 -8.32
C ILE A 112 1.23 -12.10 -7.55
N LEU A 113 1.26 -11.94 -6.23
CA LEU A 113 0.05 -11.76 -5.42
C LEU A 113 -0.70 -10.49 -5.81
N PHE A 114 0.00 -9.38 -6.04
CA PHE A 114 -0.62 -8.15 -6.53
C PHE A 114 -1.25 -8.33 -7.91
N SER A 115 -0.51 -8.90 -8.87
CA SER A 115 -1.02 -9.17 -10.22
C SER A 115 -2.21 -10.13 -10.21
N GLY A 116 -2.16 -11.18 -9.38
CA GLY A 116 -3.26 -12.13 -9.23
C GLY A 116 -4.51 -11.47 -8.64
N SER A 117 -4.34 -10.52 -7.71
CA SER A 117 -5.48 -9.74 -7.19
C SER A 117 -6.13 -8.85 -8.25
N GLU A 118 -5.38 -8.43 -9.27
CA GLU A 118 -5.92 -7.61 -10.36
C GLU A 118 -6.80 -8.40 -11.31
N ILE A 119 -6.51 -9.68 -11.52
CA ILE A 119 -7.39 -10.56 -12.33
C ILE A 119 -8.82 -10.52 -11.79
N ILE A 120 -8.99 -10.65 -10.47
CA ILE A 120 -10.31 -10.58 -9.82
C ILE A 120 -10.97 -9.21 -10.07
N ARG A 121 -10.19 -8.13 -9.96
CA ARG A 121 -10.72 -6.76 -10.10
C ARG A 121 -11.10 -6.40 -11.52
N ILE A 122 -10.42 -6.96 -12.51
CA ILE A 122 -10.80 -6.82 -13.91
C ILE A 122 -12.22 -7.36 -14.14
N PHE A 123 -12.55 -8.49 -13.51
CA PHE A 123 -13.90 -9.04 -13.55
C PHE A 123 -14.92 -8.18 -12.81
N ASP A 124 -14.55 -7.63 -11.63
CA ASP A 124 -15.42 -6.70 -10.90
C ASP A 124 -15.78 -5.46 -11.74
N TRP A 125 -14.80 -4.85 -12.41
CA TRP A 125 -15.07 -3.70 -13.28
C TRP A 125 -15.88 -4.07 -14.51
N GLY A 126 -15.63 -5.23 -15.11
CA GLY A 126 -16.43 -5.73 -16.23
C GLY A 126 -17.90 -5.88 -15.83
N ALA A 127 -18.18 -6.50 -14.68
CA ALA A 127 -19.53 -6.64 -14.17
C ALA A 127 -20.25 -5.30 -13.94
N LEU A 128 -19.53 -4.32 -13.38
CA LEU A 128 -20.07 -2.98 -13.14
C LEU A 128 -20.30 -2.22 -14.44
N TYR A 129 -19.42 -2.37 -15.44
CA TYR A 129 -19.55 -1.72 -16.75
C TYR A 129 -20.84 -2.12 -17.48
N PHE A 130 -21.30 -3.37 -17.31
CA PHE A 130 -22.58 -3.84 -17.87
C PHE A 130 -23.78 -3.59 -16.93
N GLY A 131 -23.66 -2.67 -15.98
CA GLY A 131 -24.75 -2.24 -15.11
C GLY A 131 -25.21 -3.30 -14.10
N GLY A 132 -24.36 -4.28 -13.77
CA GLY A 132 -24.71 -5.34 -12.84
C GLY A 132 -25.85 -6.25 -13.32
N ASN A 133 -26.21 -6.21 -14.61
CA ASN A 133 -27.21 -7.10 -15.20
C ASN A 133 -26.65 -8.52 -15.25
N HIS A 134 -26.79 -9.20 -14.13
CA HIS A 134 -26.73 -10.64 -14.04
C HIS A 134 -27.94 -11.19 -14.79
N ILE A 135 -27.75 -11.60 -16.04
CA ILE A 135 -28.68 -12.52 -16.68
C ILE A 135 -28.53 -13.84 -15.90
N ASP A 136 -29.44 -14.03 -14.96
CA ASP A 136 -29.82 -15.28 -14.31
C ASP A 136 -28.68 -16.19 -13.82
N GLY A 137 -28.27 -15.98 -12.56
CA GLY A 137 -27.67 -17.02 -11.71
C GLY A 137 -26.27 -17.51 -12.04
N ASN A 138 -25.63 -17.02 -13.10
CA ASN A 138 -24.35 -17.53 -13.56
C ASN A 138 -23.34 -16.39 -13.84
N PHE A 139 -23.06 -15.59 -12.82
CA PHE A 139 -22.12 -14.46 -12.84
C PHE A 139 -20.78 -14.82 -13.50
N TRP A 140 -20.25 -16.00 -13.18
CA TRP A 140 -19.01 -16.50 -13.76
C TRP A 140 -19.16 -16.86 -15.24
N ALA A 141 -20.30 -17.40 -15.68
CA ALA A 141 -20.49 -17.73 -17.09
C ALA A 141 -20.58 -16.46 -17.96
N HIS A 142 -21.33 -15.42 -17.58
CA HIS A 142 -21.39 -14.18 -18.40
C HIS A 142 -20.12 -13.30 -18.28
N ALA A 143 -19.44 -13.30 -17.13
CA ALA A 143 -18.14 -12.63 -17.01
C ALA A 143 -17.03 -13.31 -17.85
N PHE A 144 -17.15 -14.61 -18.14
CA PHE A 144 -16.21 -15.36 -18.98
C PHE A 144 -16.65 -15.51 -20.45
N TYR A 145 -17.94 -15.37 -20.79
CA TYR A 145 -18.45 -15.54 -22.17
C TYR A 145 -18.93 -14.20 -22.76
N ALA A 146 -18.25 -13.79 -23.83
CA ALA A 146 -18.51 -12.61 -24.68
C ALA A 146 -18.41 -11.23 -24.00
N ASP A 147 -19.20 -10.93 -22.97
CA ASP A 147 -19.34 -9.56 -22.46
C ASP A 147 -18.12 -9.12 -21.63
N GLY A 148 -17.62 -9.96 -20.73
CA GLY A 148 -16.38 -9.66 -19.99
C GLY A 148 -15.15 -9.49 -20.88
N LEU A 149 -15.05 -10.26 -21.97
CA LEU A 149 -13.99 -10.09 -22.98
C LEU A 149 -14.15 -8.80 -23.79
N VAL A 150 -15.39 -8.39 -24.08
CA VAL A 150 -15.68 -7.10 -24.73
C VAL A 150 -15.24 -5.95 -23.82
N TYR A 151 -15.44 -6.05 -22.51
CA TYR A 151 -14.92 -5.04 -21.57
C TYR A 151 -13.40 -4.89 -21.67
N LEU A 152 -12.63 -5.99 -21.79
CA LEU A 152 -11.15 -5.94 -21.84
C LEU A 152 -10.61 -5.07 -22.98
N VAL A 153 -11.38 -4.89 -24.06
CA VAL A 153 -10.98 -4.09 -25.23
C VAL A 153 -11.59 -2.68 -25.25
N THR A 154 -12.35 -2.30 -24.21
CA THR A 154 -12.90 -0.95 -24.09
C THR A 154 -11.82 0.08 -23.76
N LYS A 155 -12.06 1.35 -24.14
CA LYS A 155 -11.16 2.46 -23.80
C LYS A 155 -10.99 2.62 -22.28
N GLN A 156 -12.07 2.39 -21.53
CA GLN A 156 -12.12 2.46 -20.08
C GLN A 156 -11.21 1.40 -19.44
N ALA A 157 -11.32 0.15 -19.90
CA ALA A 157 -10.47 -0.94 -19.42
C ALA A 157 -8.99 -0.68 -19.74
N LEU A 158 -8.66 -0.21 -20.94
CA LEU A 158 -7.29 0.15 -21.31
C LEU A 158 -6.68 1.21 -20.38
N VAL A 159 -7.45 2.24 -20.00
CA VAL A 159 -6.99 3.27 -19.05
C VAL A 159 -6.72 2.65 -17.67
N LEU A 160 -7.58 1.74 -17.21
CA LEU A 160 -7.39 1.06 -15.94
C LEU A 160 -6.19 0.11 -15.95
N TYR A 161 -5.95 -0.61 -17.04
CA TYR A 161 -4.76 -1.47 -17.17
C TYR A 161 -3.47 -0.68 -17.23
N ALA A 162 -3.47 0.46 -17.93
CA ALA A 162 -2.34 1.37 -17.94
C ALA A 162 -2.06 1.91 -16.52
N ALA A 163 -3.10 2.32 -15.79
CA ALA A 163 -2.98 2.77 -14.41
C ALA A 163 -2.45 1.64 -13.49
N ALA A 164 -3.01 0.44 -13.58
CA ALA A 164 -2.57 -0.74 -12.82
C ALA A 164 -1.10 -1.08 -13.10
N GLY A 165 -0.70 -1.05 -14.38
CA GLY A 165 0.70 -1.23 -14.79
C GLY A 165 1.65 -0.19 -14.18
N LEU A 166 1.24 1.08 -14.13
CA LEU A 166 2.00 2.13 -13.46
C LEU A 166 2.12 1.89 -11.95
N PHE A 167 1.04 1.48 -11.29
CA PHE A 167 1.07 1.12 -9.87
C PHE A 167 2.01 -0.07 -9.61
N PHE A 168 1.96 -1.12 -10.42
CA PHE A 168 2.83 -2.28 -10.30
C PHE A 168 4.30 -1.93 -10.56
N GLY A 169 4.57 -1.09 -11.56
CA GLY A 169 5.91 -0.56 -11.81
C GLY A 169 6.44 0.22 -10.62
N ALA A 170 5.62 1.08 -10.02
CA ALA A 170 5.98 1.88 -8.86
C ALA A 170 6.22 1.02 -7.60
N ILE A 171 5.36 0.04 -7.32
CA ILE A 171 5.53 -0.94 -6.23
C ILE A 171 6.84 -1.70 -6.42
N TYR A 172 7.05 -2.30 -7.60
CA TYR A 172 8.26 -3.05 -7.91
C TYR A 172 9.53 -2.21 -7.73
N PHE A 173 9.52 -0.98 -8.23
CA PHE A 173 10.63 -0.05 -8.09
C PHE A 173 10.96 0.23 -6.62
N ILE A 174 9.96 0.48 -5.79
CA ILE A 174 10.15 0.73 -4.35
C ILE A 174 10.63 -0.52 -3.63
N LEU A 175 10.07 -1.69 -3.92
CA LEU A 175 10.51 -2.97 -3.35
C LEU A 175 11.98 -3.25 -3.66
N LYS A 176 12.42 -2.97 -4.89
CA LYS A 176 13.83 -3.10 -5.30
C LYS A 176 14.74 -2.15 -4.50
N GLN A 177 14.32 -0.91 -4.28
CA GLN A 177 15.06 0.06 -3.48
C GLN A 177 15.13 -0.34 -1.99
N LEU A 178 14.01 -0.76 -1.40
CA LEU A 178 13.95 -1.27 -0.03
C LEU A 178 14.89 -2.46 0.17
N SER A 179 14.88 -3.39 -0.78
CA SER A 179 15.75 -4.57 -0.77
C SER A 179 17.23 -4.21 -0.87
N SER A 180 17.59 -3.16 -1.61
CA SER A 180 18.97 -2.68 -1.70
C SER A 180 19.42 -2.00 -0.41
N LEU A 181 18.57 -1.16 0.19
CA LEU A 181 18.88 -0.42 1.42
C LEU A 181 19.10 -1.38 2.59
N THR A 182 18.20 -2.34 2.78
CA THR A 182 18.28 -3.35 3.84
C THR A 182 19.36 -4.41 3.60
N ASN A 183 20.04 -4.42 2.45
CA ASN A 183 21.17 -5.31 2.17
C ASN A 183 22.52 -4.67 2.53
N HIS A 184 22.61 -3.34 2.59
CA HIS A 184 23.82 -2.64 3.01
C HIS A 184 24.01 -2.66 4.54
N GLU A 185 22.92 -2.69 5.30
CA GLU A 185 22.94 -2.76 6.77
C GLU A 185 23.41 -4.14 7.31
N GLY A 186 23.37 -5.20 6.49
CA GLY A 186 23.82 -6.55 6.89
C GLY A 186 25.31 -6.84 6.67
N ARG A 187 26.13 -5.82 6.38
CA ARG A 187 27.59 -5.92 6.20
C ARG A 187 28.42 -5.19 7.26
N LEU A 188 27.78 -4.72 8.33
CA LEU A 188 28.43 -4.31 9.58
C LEU A 188 28.38 -5.49 10.56
#